data_AF-A0ABC8UQW9-F1
#
_entry.id   AF-A0ABC8UQW9-F1
#
_cell.length_a   1.000
_cell.length_b   1.000
_cell.length_c   1.000
_cell.angle_alpha   90.00
_cell.angle_beta   90.00
_cell.angle_gamma   90.00
#
_symmetry.space_group_name_H-M   'P 1'
#
loop_
_entity.id
_entity.type
_entity.pdbx_description
1 polymer ?
#
loop_
_entity_poly.entity_id
_entity_poly.type
_entity_poly.pdbx_seq_one_letter_code
_entity_poly.pdbx_strand_id
1 'polypeptide(L)'
;MQWLQTLLSPGKMLKTGSNRHPYAIEYPEPLVHFALCSGVRVYTARSVFQDLKLAKEELIRASVYIQKETKICLPKILCYYAKDMSLSMPELLEIVDGCLSEVQQKAIRRCMKGRPEKYIYWLPQSSGFRYVIQSEVAKGRSAV
;
A
#
# COMPACT_ATOMS: atom_id res chain seq x y z
N MET A 1 -26.00 -23.12 3.40
CA MET A 1 -26.10 -21.70 2.88
C MET A 1 -25.00 -21.43 1.86
N GLN A 2 -25.00 -22.29 0.55
CA GLN A 2 -25.36 -22.25 -0.89
C GLN A 2 -25.43 -20.81 -1.40
N TRP A 3 -24.61 -19.86 -0.60
CA TRP A 3 -24.83 -18.62 -1.42
C TRP A 3 -23.47 -18.06 -1.87
N LEU A 4 -22.27 -18.46 -1.60
CA LEU A 4 -21.23 -17.56 -2.21
C LEU A 4 -20.52 -18.29 -3.36
N GLN A 5 -20.96 -19.55 -3.68
CA GLN A 5 -20.60 -20.24 -4.91
C GLN A 5 -21.63 -19.92 -6.01
N THR A 6 -22.42 -18.92 -5.75
CA THR A 6 -23.08 -18.13 -6.81
C THR A 6 -22.31 -16.85 -7.11
N LEU A 7 -21.26 -16.51 -6.35
CA LEU A 7 -20.82 -15.17 -6.78
C LEU A 7 -19.51 -15.23 -7.56
N LEU A 8 -18.64 -16.37 -7.60
CA LEU A 8 -17.34 -16.31 -8.33
C LEU A 8 -17.08 -17.64 -9.00
N SER A 9 -18.16 -18.48 -9.41
CA SER A 9 -18.22 -19.36 -10.60
C SER A 9 -18.44 -18.53 -11.85
N PRO A 10 -17.21 -18.19 -12.95
CA PRO A 10 -17.39 -18.44 -14.39
C PRO A 10 -18.10 -19.78 -14.65
N GLY A 11 -19.22 -19.75 -14.12
CA GLY A 11 -20.18 -20.76 -14.66
C GLY A 11 -19.85 -21.15 -16.09
N LYS A 12 -18.36 -21.65 -16.50
CA LYS A 12 -17.83 -22.16 -17.78
C LYS A 12 -16.56 -21.39 -18.16
N MET A 13 -15.14 -21.55 -18.46
CA MET A 13 -15.47 -22.35 -19.68
C MET A 13 -14.97 -23.79 -19.49
N LEU A 14 -15.80 -24.69 -19.47
CA LEU A 14 -15.12 -25.54 -20.47
C LEU A 14 -13.69 -25.86 -20.01
N LYS A 15 -13.23 -26.63 -18.69
CA LYS A 15 -12.26 -27.69 -18.35
C LYS A 15 -11.05 -27.09 -17.64
N THR A 16 -10.00 -28.01 -16.48
CA THR A 16 -8.97 -29.07 -16.38
C THR A 16 -8.09 -28.80 -15.15
N GLY A 17 -8.10 -29.81 -14.13
CA GLY A 17 -7.18 -30.84 -13.59
C GLY A 17 -6.70 -30.46 -12.19
N SER A 18 -6.94 -31.31 -11.15
CA SER A 18 -6.74 -32.32 -10.09
C SER A 18 -5.64 -31.89 -9.11
N ASN A 19 -6.03 -31.08 -7.91
CA ASN A 19 -5.40 -31.19 -6.57
C ASN A 19 -5.75 -29.95 -5.73
N ARG A 20 -6.99 -29.97 -5.11
CA ARG A 20 -7.38 -28.71 -4.43
C ARG A 20 -7.09 -28.82 -2.92
N HIS A 21 -6.33 -27.74 -2.19
CA HIS A 21 -5.85 -27.30 -0.86
C HIS A 21 -6.99 -27.33 0.18
N PRO A 22 -6.61 -28.03 1.29
CA PRO A 22 -7.59 -28.38 2.33
C PRO A 22 -8.44 -27.17 2.72
N TYR A 23 -8.09 -25.88 2.24
CA TYR A 23 -8.94 -24.74 2.65
C TYR A 23 -9.55 -24.09 1.40
N ALA A 24 -9.73 -24.66 0.20
CA ALA A 24 -10.19 -24.07 -1.09
C ALA A 24 -11.73 -24.15 -1.14
N ILE A 25 -12.25 -22.97 -1.60
CA ILE A 25 -13.73 -22.83 -1.60
C ILE A 25 -14.27 -23.53 -2.86
N GLU A 26 -15.24 -24.27 -2.65
CA GLU A 26 -15.81 -25.29 -3.56
C GLU A 26 -16.58 -24.64 -4.72
N TYR A 27 -16.93 -23.18 -4.83
CA TYR A 27 -17.63 -22.48 -5.92
C TYR A 27 -17.17 -21.02 -5.96
N PRO A 28 -17.05 -20.50 -7.38
CA PRO A 28 -16.54 -19.13 -7.50
C PRO A 28 -17.49 -18.10 -6.86
N GLU A 29 -16.86 -17.46 -5.68
CA GLU A 29 -17.63 -16.37 -5.07
C GLU A 29 -16.97 -15.00 -5.35
N PRO A 30 -17.25 -14.66 -6.46
CA PRO A 30 -16.61 -13.43 -7.01
C PRO A 30 -16.80 -12.23 -6.11
N LEU A 31 -17.81 -12.17 -5.24
CA LEU A 31 -18.05 -11.06 -4.30
C LEU A 31 -17.21 -11.22 -3.02
N VAL A 32 -16.62 -12.28 -2.57
CA VAL A 32 -15.69 -12.61 -1.46
C VAL A 32 -14.25 -12.54 -1.97
N HIS A 33 -14.09 -12.68 -3.24
CA HIS A 33 -12.77 -12.54 -3.91
C HIS A 33 -12.47 -11.06 -4.14
N PHE A 34 -13.56 -10.36 -4.43
CA PHE A 34 -13.54 -8.89 -4.54
C PHE A 34 -13.43 -8.24 -3.16
N ALA A 35 -14.01 -8.48 -2.06
CA ALA A 35 -13.89 -8.00 -0.67
C ALA A 35 -12.55 -8.44 -0.04
N LEU A 36 -11.90 -9.48 -0.50
CA LEU A 36 -10.66 -10.08 0.05
C LEU A 36 -9.45 -9.60 -0.76
N CYS A 37 -9.63 -8.84 -2.01
CA CYS A 37 -8.54 -8.28 -2.83
C CYS A 37 -8.43 -6.77 -2.56
N SER A 38 -9.09 -6.35 -1.55
CA SER A 38 -9.10 -4.88 -1.35
C SER A 38 -8.61 -4.56 0.07
N GLY A 39 -7.71 -5.21 0.68
CA GLY A 39 -7.13 -4.41 1.78
C GLY A 39 -8.13 -3.41 2.37
N VAL A 40 -9.16 -3.95 3.06
CA VAL A 40 -10.10 -2.99 3.71
C VAL A 40 -9.69 -2.84 5.18
N ARG A 41 -8.94 -1.78 5.33
CA ARG A 41 -8.72 -1.40 6.75
C ARG A 41 -10.01 -0.79 7.34
N VAL A 42 -10.54 -1.51 8.33
CA VAL A 42 -11.76 -1.02 9.01
C VAL A 42 -11.37 0.19 9.89
N TYR A 43 -11.93 1.40 9.40
CA TYR A 43 -11.64 2.61 10.21
C TYR A 43 -12.86 2.96 11.07
N THR A 44 -12.53 3.19 12.24
CA THR A 44 -13.64 3.68 13.10
C THR A 44 -13.70 5.22 13.05
N ALA A 45 -14.94 5.87 13.15
CA ALA A 45 -15.12 7.34 13.07
C ALA A 45 -14.22 8.05 14.09
N ARG A 46 -13.95 7.33 15.11
CA ARG A 46 -13.22 8.02 16.20
C ARG A 46 -11.72 8.12 15.87
N SER A 47 -11.24 7.24 14.89
CA SER A 47 -9.76 7.22 14.78
C SER A 47 -9.36 7.35 13.30
N VAL A 48 -10.34 7.74 12.53
CA VAL A 48 -10.09 7.61 11.07
C VAL A 48 -8.99 8.60 10.67
N PHE A 49 -8.90 9.68 11.26
CA PHE A 49 -7.86 10.63 10.84
C PHE A 49 -6.48 10.14 11.26
N GLN A 50 -6.46 9.68 12.42
CA GLN A 50 -5.16 9.14 12.90
C GLN A 50 -4.73 7.92 12.07
N ASP A 51 -5.68 7.14 11.80
CA ASP A 51 -5.36 5.91 11.04
C ASP A 51 -4.87 6.26 9.62
N LEU A 52 -5.44 7.31 9.16
CA LEU A 52 -5.02 7.69 7.79
C LEU A 52 -3.63 8.33 7.83
N LYS A 53 -3.41 9.06 8.81
CA LYS A 53 -2.06 9.64 8.95
C LYS A 53 -1.00 8.54 9.11
N LEU A 54 -1.35 7.60 9.83
CA LEU A 54 -0.39 6.49 10.03
C LEU A 54 -0.18 5.71 8.73
N ALA A 55 -1.25 5.50 8.10
CA ALA A 55 -1.12 4.76 6.83
C ALA A 55 -0.23 5.52 5.84
N LYS A 56 -0.42 6.73 5.78
CA LYS A 56 0.44 7.55 4.90
C LYS A 56 1.93 7.42 5.29
N GLU A 57 2.19 7.52 6.59
CA GLU A 57 3.59 7.40 7.03
C GLU A 57 4.18 6.02 6.68
N GLU A 58 3.38 5.04 6.83
CA GLU A 58 3.88 3.68 6.54
C GLU A 58 4.16 3.51 5.04
N LEU A 59 3.29 4.06 4.34
CA LEU A 59 3.53 3.99 2.89
C LEU A 59 4.84 4.68 2.51
N ILE A 60 5.00 5.83 3.05
CA ILE A 60 6.22 6.59 2.70
C ILE A 60 7.45 5.79 3.16
N ARG A 61 7.40 5.21 4.28
CA ARG A 61 8.57 4.46 4.78
C ARG A 61 8.84 3.22 3.93
N ALA A 62 7.74 2.66 3.41
CA ALA A 62 7.92 1.38 2.69
C ALA A 62 8.30 1.64 1.23
N SER A 63 7.98 2.75 0.78
CA SER A 63 8.07 2.85 -0.70
C SER A 63 9.20 3.80 -1.11
N VAL A 64 9.62 4.65 -0.13
CA VAL A 64 10.64 5.62 -0.55
C VAL A 64 12.03 5.02 -0.29
N TYR A 65 12.85 5.10 -1.30
CA TYR A 65 14.23 4.63 -1.05
C TYR A 65 15.21 5.42 -1.93
N ILE A 66 16.53 5.34 -1.49
CA ILE A 66 17.58 6.12 -2.19
C ILE A 66 18.44 5.14 -3.00
N GLN A 67 18.40 5.48 -4.30
CA GLN A 67 19.24 4.67 -5.20
C GLN A 67 20.60 5.35 -5.47
N LYS A 68 21.72 4.56 -5.35
CA LYS A 68 23.09 5.00 -5.72
C LYS A 68 23.44 6.31 -5.01
N GLU A 69 22.82 6.59 -3.87
CA GLU A 69 23.18 7.66 -2.92
C GLU A 69 22.80 9.04 -3.47
N THR A 70 22.16 9.08 -4.65
CA THR A 70 21.89 10.43 -5.18
C THR A 70 20.45 10.51 -5.68
N LYS A 71 19.86 9.33 -5.91
CA LYS A 71 18.51 9.39 -6.54
C LYS A 71 17.45 8.99 -5.50
N ILE A 72 16.54 9.99 -5.34
CA ILE A 72 15.42 9.72 -4.41
C ILE A 72 14.22 9.19 -5.22
N CYS A 73 13.89 7.95 -4.85
CA CYS A 73 12.77 7.35 -5.60
C CYS A 73 11.49 7.45 -4.78
N LEU A 74 10.51 8.15 -5.43
CA LEU A 74 9.21 8.35 -4.75
C LEU A 74 8.09 7.68 -5.55
N PRO A 75 7.16 7.11 -4.77
CA PRO A 75 5.99 6.56 -5.47
C PRO A 75 5.12 7.67 -6.09
N LYS A 76 4.47 7.34 -7.23
CA LYS A 76 3.69 8.35 -7.98
C LYS A 76 2.53 8.88 -7.15
N ILE A 77 2.05 8.10 -6.28
CA ILE A 77 0.93 8.57 -5.45
C ILE A 77 1.33 9.83 -4.67
N LEU A 78 2.58 10.00 -4.35
CA LEU A 78 3.01 11.20 -3.59
C LEU A 78 2.99 12.44 -4.48
N CYS A 79 3.15 12.21 -5.77
CA CYS A 79 2.96 13.36 -6.69
C CYS A 79 1.53 13.88 -6.65
N TYR A 80 0.55 13.01 -6.62
CA TYR A 80 -0.86 13.43 -6.55
C TYR A 80 -1.19 14.06 -5.19
N TYR A 81 -0.60 13.46 -4.25
CA TYR A 81 -0.80 14.02 -2.90
C TYR A 81 -0.32 15.48 -2.84
N ALA A 82 0.81 15.78 -3.36
CA ALA A 82 1.34 17.16 -3.33
C ALA A 82 0.42 18.11 -4.10
N LYS A 83 -0.07 17.59 -5.19
CA LYS A 83 -1.00 18.43 -5.98
C LYS A 83 -2.29 18.72 -5.21
N ASP A 84 -2.78 17.72 -4.56
CA ASP A 84 -4.05 17.89 -3.80
C ASP A 84 -3.87 18.86 -2.63
N MET A 85 -2.65 18.85 -2.15
CA MET A 85 -2.43 19.71 -0.95
C MET A 85 -1.77 21.02 -1.37
N SER A 86 -1.56 21.20 -2.70
CA SER A 86 -0.86 22.38 -3.23
C SER A 86 0.50 22.59 -2.56
N LEU A 87 1.18 21.45 -2.50
CA LEU A 87 2.51 21.52 -1.86
C LEU A 87 3.58 21.74 -2.95
N SER A 88 4.60 22.62 -2.48
CA SER A 88 5.81 22.69 -3.32
C SER A 88 6.71 21.47 -3.10
N MET A 89 7.65 21.24 -4.02
CA MET A 89 8.52 20.05 -3.92
C MET A 89 9.32 20.06 -2.59
N PRO A 90 9.81 21.13 -2.17
CA PRO A 90 10.54 21.12 -0.88
C PRO A 90 9.60 20.80 0.29
N GLU A 91 8.36 21.31 0.21
CA GLU A 91 7.39 20.98 1.28
C GLU A 91 7.09 19.48 1.30
N LEU A 92 6.93 18.92 0.13
CA LEU A 92 6.70 17.46 0.08
C LEU A 92 7.90 16.70 0.63
N LEU A 93 9.06 17.15 0.36
CA LEU A 93 10.27 16.41 0.81
C LEU A 93 10.44 16.56 2.32
N GLU A 94 9.94 17.69 2.87
CA GLU A 94 9.99 17.82 4.33
C GLU A 94 9.09 16.78 5.02
N ILE A 95 7.96 16.59 4.39
CA ILE A 95 7.04 15.58 4.96
C ILE A 95 7.66 14.18 4.83
N VAL A 96 8.20 13.95 3.68
CA VAL A 96 8.80 12.61 3.46
C VAL A 96 9.99 12.42 4.41
N ASP A 97 10.75 13.49 4.58
CA ASP A 97 11.94 13.42 5.46
C ASP A 97 11.50 13.09 6.90
N GLY A 98 10.34 13.57 7.31
CA GLY A 98 9.85 13.34 8.69
C GLY A 98 9.43 11.88 8.91
N CYS A 99 9.28 11.14 7.83
CA CYS A 99 8.77 9.76 7.99
C CYS A 99 9.89 8.74 7.83
N LEU A 100 11.12 9.23 7.49
CA LEU A 100 12.16 8.24 7.11
C LEU A 100 13.12 8.05 8.29
N SER A 101 13.99 6.92 8.20
CA SER A 101 15.04 6.66 9.20
C SER A 101 16.17 7.69 9.11
N GLU A 102 16.97 7.76 10.17
CA GLU A 102 18.05 8.79 10.24
C GLU A 102 19.03 8.62 9.06
N VAL A 103 19.22 7.44 8.61
CA VAL A 103 20.19 7.18 7.53
C VAL A 103 19.66 7.73 6.20
N GLN A 104 18.37 7.59 6.00
CA GLN A 104 17.75 8.07 4.73
C GLN A 104 17.54 9.59 4.76
N GLN A 105 17.51 10.09 5.91
CA GLN A 105 17.25 11.54 6.05
C GLN A 105 18.47 12.35 5.59
N LYS A 106 19.61 11.79 5.81
CA LYS A 106 20.84 12.54 5.42
C LYS A 106 20.90 12.73 3.90
N ALA A 107 20.47 11.75 3.23
CA ALA A 107 20.49 11.83 1.75
C ALA A 107 19.45 12.83 1.23
N ILE A 108 18.36 12.86 1.92
CA ILE A 108 17.30 13.77 1.48
C ILE A 108 17.70 15.22 1.79
N ARG A 109 18.32 15.38 2.89
CA ARG A 109 18.72 16.75 3.28
C ARG A 109 19.80 17.28 2.33
N ARG A 110 20.64 16.40 1.92
CA ARG A 110 21.67 16.81 0.94
C ARG A 110 21.03 17.23 -0.40
N CYS A 111 19.99 16.54 -0.74
CA CYS A 111 19.30 16.86 -2.01
C CYS A 111 18.53 18.19 -1.89
N MET A 112 18.13 18.45 -0.66
CA MET A 112 17.30 19.66 -0.47
C MET A 112 18.19 20.91 -0.52
N LYS A 113 19.50 20.83 -0.24
CA LYS A 113 20.43 21.99 -0.27
C LYS A 113 20.77 22.37 -1.72
N GLY A 114 20.45 21.43 -2.67
CA GLY A 114 20.68 21.72 -4.10
C GLY A 114 19.35 21.86 -4.85
N ARG A 115 19.30 21.46 -6.14
CA ARG A 115 18.05 21.45 -6.93
C ARG A 115 17.35 20.08 -6.81
N PRO A 116 16.40 19.97 -5.93
CA PRO A 116 15.75 18.69 -5.59
C PRO A 116 15.10 18.05 -6.82
N GLU A 117 14.76 18.85 -7.80
CA GLU A 117 14.03 18.30 -8.98
C GLU A 117 14.94 17.39 -9.81
N LYS A 118 16.17 17.54 -9.64
CA LYS A 118 17.13 16.76 -10.44
C LYS A 118 17.40 15.38 -9.83
N TYR A 119 16.97 15.28 -8.61
CA TYR A 119 17.40 14.04 -7.94
C TYR A 119 16.18 13.17 -7.61
N ILE A 120 14.95 13.75 -8.09
CA ILE A 120 13.73 12.98 -7.72
C ILE A 120 13.35 12.13 -8.94
N TYR A 121 13.10 10.87 -8.50
CA TYR A 121 12.67 9.94 -9.55
C TYR A 121 11.35 9.28 -9.11
N TRP A 122 10.38 9.48 -10.11
CA TRP A 122 9.05 8.93 -9.76
C TRP A 122 8.96 7.47 -10.21
N LEU A 123 8.59 6.68 -9.26
CA LEU A 123 8.46 5.25 -9.56
C LEU A 123 7.18 5.02 -10.38
N PRO A 124 7.39 4.07 -11.36
CA PRO A 124 6.20 3.77 -12.16
C PRO A 124 5.03 3.28 -11.29
N GLN A 125 3.91 3.76 -11.69
CA GLN A 125 2.71 3.35 -10.94
C GLN A 125 2.45 1.85 -11.14
N SER A 126 2.80 1.10 -10.05
CA SER A 126 2.51 -0.35 -10.19
C SER A 126 1.09 -0.64 -9.65
N SER A 127 0.16 -0.79 -10.61
CA SER A 127 -1.21 -1.19 -10.18
C SER A 127 -1.23 -2.63 -9.68
N GLY A 128 0.10 -3.20 -9.60
CA GLY A 128 0.15 -4.62 -9.17
C GLY A 128 0.11 -4.77 -7.65
N PHE A 129 -0.97 -4.99 -7.13
CA PHE A 129 -1.19 -5.14 -5.66
C PHE A 129 -0.51 -6.43 -5.18
N ARG A 130 0.52 -6.22 -4.37
CA ARG A 130 1.16 -7.37 -3.70
C ARG A 130 0.62 -7.50 -2.27
N TYR A 131 0.02 -8.65 -2.05
CA TYR A 131 -0.65 -8.99 -0.77
C TYR A 131 0.39 -9.27 0.31
N VAL A 132 0.42 -8.31 1.36
CA VAL A 132 1.25 -8.72 2.53
C VAL A 132 0.31 -9.00 3.72
N ILE A 133 0.12 -10.30 4.02
CA ILE A 133 -0.76 -10.74 5.13
C ILE A 133 0.06 -10.72 6.43
N GLN A 134 -0.26 -9.65 7.26
CA GLN A 134 0.43 -9.61 8.58
C GLN A 134 -0.33 -10.48 9.59
N SER A 135 0.20 -11.66 9.83
CA SER A 135 -0.33 -12.74 10.68
C SER A 135 -0.56 -12.26 12.12
N GLU A 136 -0.20 -11.03 12.58
CA GLU A 136 -0.26 -10.67 14.02
C GLU A 136 -1.54 -9.88 14.30
N VAL A 137 -2.31 -9.50 13.32
CA VAL A 137 -3.58 -8.76 13.50
C VAL A 137 -4.76 -9.74 13.39
N ALA A 138 -4.48 -11.03 13.14
CA ALA A 138 -5.52 -12.09 13.06
C ALA A 138 -5.63 -12.85 14.38
N LYS A 139 -4.73 -12.37 15.43
CA LYS A 139 -4.97 -13.08 16.71
C LYS A 139 -5.75 -12.18 17.67
N GLY A 140 -7.02 -11.93 17.44
CA GLY A 140 -8.08 -11.68 18.44
C GLY A 140 -7.51 -11.26 19.81
N ARG A 141 -7.20 -9.91 20.01
CA ARG A 141 -7.18 -9.41 21.40
C ARG A 141 -8.14 -10.20 22.29
N SER A 142 -7.85 -11.50 22.53
CA SER A 142 -8.51 -12.08 23.72
C SER A 142 -7.77 -11.62 24.99
N ALA A 143 -8.06 -10.36 25.43
CA ALA A 143 -7.67 -10.10 26.83
C ALA A 143 -8.94 -9.89 27.68
N VAL A 144 -9.25 -10.94 28.57
CA VAL A 144 -9.55 -11.31 29.97
C VAL A 144 -10.97 -10.83 30.31
#